data_AF-F8FRD2-F1
#
_entry.id   AF-F8FRD2-F1
#
_cell.length_a   1.000
_cell.length_b   1.000
_cell.length_c   1.000
_cell.angle_alpha   90.00
_cell.angle_beta   90.00
_cell.angle_gamma   90.00
#
_symmetry.space_group_name_H-M   'P 1'
#
loop_
_entity.id
_entity.type
_entity.pdbx_description
1 polymer ?
#
loop_
_entity_poly.entity_id
_entity_poly.type
_entity_poly.pdbx_seq_one_letter_code
_entity_poly.pdbx_strand_id
1 'polypeptide(L)'
;MKNKHVKQIVMLALLSAVALPACQSLTPAQTAASTESAASQTGAAAASTAAAAATAPAAVTPVEYSDNDLYSDWKSANPNYIELSAEGASIKGTGAEVKDRTVTITAGGTYVLSGVWEQGQIVVNASKEDKVRIVLNGVQIHSKTSSAIQVMQADKTVITVQEGTANAVSDGTQYAAVDDSGEPNAAIFSKDDLTFNGSGTLTVQGNYNNGITSKDDLKITGGTIKVTAVDDGVQGKDLVAVKEGTLTIEAAGDGIKATNDTDASKGFVSIETGTFSIQAGKDGIQAETAVQVNGGTFTISSGGGSANAPAKAKEEMGGMRSAPAAAASTSAGTTAAAEETESGKAIKAGSLISIAGGTIRIDSADDAVHSNNSVTIAGGELSITSGDDGIHADASTVISGGKTVITKSYEGIEGSAVTISGGETQVTASDDGINVAGGADGSATNRPGQNSFSSTSSGNLLTITGGTVRVDSAGDGLDANGSIQMSGGTVYVSGPSANGNGALDYDGSFDYTGGLLAAAGSSGMAQAPSDQSTAYSTLMTYSQAQPAGTVVELKDKDGKVVASFTSEKSFQAIVLGSPDLRKDGTYAIYTGGAKTVEFTIANPTTWLNESGVTTARTGGPGRMGGGGSRVRPEAGTP
;
A
#
# COMPACT_ATOMS: atom_id res chain seq x y z
N MET A 1 -52.44 3.28 -42.41
CA MET A 1 -52.09 4.57 -43.09
C MET A 1 -50.86 5.11 -42.37
N LYS A 2 -49.63 4.70 -42.72
CA LYS A 2 -48.67 5.34 -43.65
C LYS A 2 -48.36 6.83 -43.37
N ASN A 3 -47.21 7.09 -42.74
CA ASN A 3 -46.07 7.92 -43.21
C ASN A 3 -45.08 8.06 -42.03
N LYS A 4 -43.93 7.38 -41.96
CA LYS A 4 -42.64 7.55 -42.66
C LYS A 4 -42.09 8.99 -42.65
N HIS A 5 -41.09 9.23 -41.80
CA HIS A 5 -40.01 10.15 -42.10
C HIS A 5 -38.65 9.44 -42.02
N VAL A 6 -37.98 9.48 -43.16
CA VAL A 6 -36.63 9.00 -43.47
C VAL A 6 -35.67 10.16 -43.22
N LYS A 7 -34.51 9.91 -42.59
CA LYS A 7 -33.32 10.77 -42.69
C LYS A 7 -32.18 9.92 -43.22
N GLN A 8 -31.50 10.44 -44.23
CA GLN A 8 -30.47 9.77 -45.02
C GLN A 8 -29.36 10.80 -45.31
N ILE A 9 -28.11 10.28 -45.40
CA ILE A 9 -26.91 10.86 -46.06
C ILE A 9 -26.16 11.88 -45.16
N VAL A 10 -24.84 11.79 -44.91
CA VAL A 10 -23.69 11.70 -45.84
C VAL A 10 -22.55 10.85 -45.27
N MET A 11 -22.01 9.96 -46.10
CA MET A 11 -20.77 9.19 -45.93
C MET A 11 -19.69 9.87 -46.78
N LEU A 12 -18.52 10.20 -46.21
CA LEU A 12 -17.40 10.76 -46.95
C LEU A 12 -16.26 9.73 -47.00
N ALA A 13 -15.97 9.27 -48.22
CA ALA A 13 -14.86 8.39 -48.54
C ALA A 13 -13.56 9.21 -48.68
N LEU A 14 -12.46 8.75 -48.08
CA LEU A 14 -11.12 9.14 -48.49
C LEU A 14 -10.32 7.90 -48.89
N LEU A 15 -9.75 8.00 -50.08
CA LEU A 15 -9.05 6.99 -50.85
C LEU A 15 -7.58 7.40 -50.89
N SER A 16 -6.64 6.53 -50.48
CA SER A 16 -5.23 6.65 -50.86
C SER A 16 -4.50 5.32 -50.68
N ALA A 17 -4.24 4.65 -51.80
CA ALA A 17 -3.29 3.57 -51.94
C ALA A 17 -1.84 4.12 -52.00
N VAL A 18 -0.85 3.29 -51.68
CA VAL A 18 0.34 2.99 -52.52
C VAL A 18 1.33 2.06 -51.78
N ALA A 19 1.57 0.91 -52.41
CA ALA A 19 2.77 0.06 -52.57
C ALA A 19 3.68 -0.36 -51.38
N LEU A 20 3.76 -1.69 -51.21
CA LEU A 20 4.90 -2.48 -50.71
C LEU A 20 6.04 -2.55 -51.75
N PRO A 21 7.24 -2.97 -51.33
CA PRO A 21 7.77 -4.20 -51.93
C PRO A 21 8.30 -5.20 -50.90
N ALA A 22 8.00 -6.47 -51.18
CA ALA A 22 8.65 -7.64 -50.63
C ALA A 22 9.90 -7.99 -51.46
N CYS A 23 10.91 -8.60 -50.83
CA CYS A 23 11.80 -9.51 -51.55
C CYS A 23 12.38 -10.57 -50.59
N GLN A 24 12.04 -11.84 -50.86
CA GLN A 24 12.74 -13.04 -50.40
C GLN A 24 13.55 -13.62 -51.57
N SER A 25 14.68 -14.28 -51.28
CA SER A 25 15.23 -15.46 -51.98
C SER A 25 16.52 -15.91 -51.26
N LEU A 26 16.58 -17.07 -50.62
CA LEU A 26 16.96 -18.43 -51.09
C LEU A 26 18.49 -18.71 -51.16
N THR A 27 18.85 -19.84 -50.52
CA THR A 27 20.12 -20.59 -50.28
C THR A 27 20.76 -21.22 -51.55
N PRO A 28 21.99 -21.84 -51.61
CA PRO A 28 22.52 -22.93 -50.75
C PRO A 28 24.07 -23.08 -50.56
N ALA A 29 24.47 -24.26 -50.05
CA ALA A 29 25.61 -24.65 -49.21
C ALA A 29 26.96 -25.08 -49.88
N GLN A 30 27.87 -25.59 -49.01
CA GLN A 30 29.15 -26.35 -49.19
C GLN A 30 30.44 -25.49 -49.03
N THR A 31 31.56 -25.87 -48.35
CA THR A 31 32.18 -27.17 -47.99
C THR A 31 33.17 -27.00 -46.81
N ALA A 32 33.65 -28.13 -46.26
CA ALA A 32 34.41 -28.33 -45.01
C ALA A 32 35.96 -28.12 -45.03
N ALA A 33 36.55 -28.30 -43.82
CA ALA A 33 37.96 -28.51 -43.41
C ALA A 33 38.78 -27.23 -43.09
N SER A 34 39.64 -27.11 -42.07
CA SER A 34 40.20 -27.98 -41.03
C SER A 34 41.07 -27.15 -40.04
N THR A 35 41.29 -27.69 -38.82
CA THR A 35 42.49 -27.54 -37.93
C THR A 35 42.84 -26.24 -37.16
N GLU A 36 42.78 -26.38 -35.82
CA GLU A 36 43.65 -25.89 -34.71
C GLU A 36 44.53 -24.64 -34.85
N SER A 37 44.39 -23.70 -33.90
CA SER A 37 45.36 -23.45 -32.80
C SER A 37 45.11 -22.10 -32.11
N ALA A 38 45.43 -22.08 -30.82
CA ALA A 38 45.22 -21.04 -29.81
C ALA A 38 45.78 -19.64 -30.13
N ALA A 39 45.06 -18.59 -29.69
CA ALA A 39 45.60 -17.46 -28.92
C ALA A 39 44.49 -16.49 -28.49
N SER A 40 44.66 -15.96 -27.28
CA SER A 40 43.82 -15.03 -26.52
C SER A 40 43.24 -13.85 -27.30
N GLN A 41 41.96 -13.54 -27.04
CA GLN A 41 41.44 -12.17 -27.13
C GLN A 41 40.59 -11.81 -25.91
N THR A 42 41.08 -10.77 -25.26
CA THR A 42 40.42 -9.79 -24.40
C THR A 42 39.11 -9.25 -24.96
N GLY A 43 38.19 -8.93 -24.05
CA GLY A 43 37.16 -7.90 -24.26
C GLY A 43 35.78 -8.42 -24.61
N ALA A 44 34.99 -8.77 -23.59
CA ALA A 44 33.54 -8.70 -23.68
C ALA A 44 33.07 -7.73 -22.59
N ALA A 45 32.78 -6.50 -23.00
CA ALA A 45 31.95 -5.60 -22.23
C ALA A 45 30.60 -6.30 -22.02
N ALA A 46 30.30 -6.66 -20.77
CA ALA A 46 28.95 -7.03 -20.39
C ALA A 46 28.13 -5.73 -20.47
N ALA A 47 27.38 -5.56 -21.55
CA ALA A 47 26.30 -4.60 -21.59
C ALA A 47 25.28 -5.04 -20.53
N SER A 48 25.25 -4.34 -19.39
CA SER A 48 24.14 -4.45 -18.46
C SER A 48 22.91 -3.91 -19.18
N THR A 49 21.94 -4.78 -19.45
CA THR A 49 20.59 -4.33 -19.74
C THR A 49 20.06 -3.72 -18.46
N ALA A 50 20.09 -2.39 -18.35
CA ALA A 50 19.54 -1.68 -17.20
C ALA A 50 18.07 -2.09 -17.03
N ALA A 51 17.72 -2.60 -15.84
CA ALA A 51 16.35 -2.82 -15.47
C ALA A 51 15.59 -1.48 -15.54
N ALA A 52 14.41 -1.48 -16.15
CA ALA A 52 13.61 -0.28 -16.29
C ALA A 52 12.99 0.09 -14.93
N ALA A 53 12.98 1.39 -14.61
CA ALA A 53 12.30 1.91 -13.43
C ALA A 53 10.82 1.52 -13.44
N ALA A 54 10.27 1.20 -12.28
CA ALA A 54 8.86 0.94 -12.16
C ALA A 54 8.07 2.24 -12.42
N THR A 55 7.09 2.15 -13.31
CA THR A 55 6.16 3.25 -13.59
C THR A 55 4.86 3.03 -12.83
N ALA A 56 4.22 4.11 -12.41
CA ALA A 56 2.89 4.03 -11.81
C ALA A 56 1.94 3.26 -12.75
N PRO A 57 1.25 2.21 -12.27
CA PRO A 57 0.23 1.52 -13.04
C PRO A 57 -0.93 2.45 -13.39
N ALA A 58 -1.75 2.05 -14.37
CA ALA A 58 -2.91 2.84 -14.78
C ALA A 58 -3.88 3.06 -13.61
N ALA A 59 -4.39 4.28 -13.47
CA ALA A 59 -5.37 4.62 -12.44
C ALA A 59 -6.67 3.83 -12.62
N VAL A 60 -7.34 3.54 -11.49
CA VAL A 60 -8.68 2.95 -11.47
C VAL A 60 -9.66 3.91 -12.15
N THR A 61 -10.63 3.34 -12.89
CA THR A 61 -11.70 4.09 -13.56
C THR A 61 -12.47 4.94 -12.54
N PRO A 62 -12.69 6.24 -12.79
CA PRO A 62 -13.51 7.07 -11.92
C PRO A 62 -14.90 6.49 -11.69
N VAL A 63 -15.40 6.57 -10.46
CA VAL A 63 -16.77 6.13 -10.13
C VAL A 63 -17.79 7.10 -10.70
N GLU A 64 -18.81 6.56 -11.37
CA GLU A 64 -19.97 7.32 -11.82
C GLU A 64 -21.06 7.36 -10.73
N TYR A 65 -21.59 8.55 -10.50
CA TYR A 65 -22.74 8.80 -9.64
C TYR A 65 -23.92 9.27 -10.50
N SER A 66 -25.03 8.54 -10.42
CA SER A 66 -26.26 8.88 -11.14
C SER A 66 -27.02 10.02 -10.44
N ASP A 67 -27.95 10.64 -11.16
CA ASP A 67 -28.85 11.65 -10.59
C ASP A 67 -29.62 11.13 -9.36
N ASN A 68 -29.92 9.83 -9.31
CA ASN A 68 -30.60 9.23 -8.16
C ASN A 68 -29.70 9.15 -6.92
N ASP A 69 -28.41 8.92 -7.11
CA ASP A 69 -27.44 8.86 -6.02
C ASP A 69 -27.32 10.26 -5.36
N LEU A 70 -27.36 11.32 -6.17
CA LEU A 70 -27.16 12.70 -5.72
C LEU A 70 -28.44 13.41 -5.26
N TYR A 71 -29.61 13.02 -5.76
CA TYR A 71 -30.86 13.72 -5.45
C TYR A 71 -31.29 13.54 -3.98
N SER A 72 -31.42 14.64 -3.23
CA SER A 72 -31.85 14.63 -1.83
C SER A 72 -33.08 15.50 -1.53
N ASP A 73 -33.57 16.31 -2.50
CA ASP A 73 -34.75 17.18 -2.32
C ASP A 73 -36.09 16.45 -2.54
N TRP A 74 -36.32 15.42 -1.73
CA TRP A 74 -37.44 14.48 -1.86
C TRP A 74 -38.84 15.09 -1.68
N LYS A 75 -38.97 16.30 -1.11
CA LYS A 75 -40.28 16.90 -0.75
C LYS A 75 -41.18 17.12 -1.97
N SER A 76 -40.58 17.32 -3.13
CA SER A 76 -41.29 17.50 -4.41
C SER A 76 -41.68 16.17 -5.09
N ALA A 77 -41.21 15.03 -4.58
CA ALA A 77 -41.36 13.71 -5.21
C ALA A 77 -42.67 12.96 -4.84
N ASN A 78 -43.72 13.68 -4.43
CA ASN A 78 -44.99 13.12 -3.97
C ASN A 78 -44.81 11.94 -2.97
N PRO A 79 -44.19 12.18 -1.80
CA PRO A 79 -43.76 11.13 -0.90
C PRO A 79 -44.93 10.36 -0.26
N ASN A 80 -44.71 9.08 -0.03
CA ASN A 80 -45.52 8.25 0.87
C ASN A 80 -44.95 8.38 2.29
N TYR A 81 -45.79 8.63 3.29
CA TYR A 81 -45.34 8.79 4.68
C TYR A 81 -45.60 7.51 5.48
N ILE A 82 -44.61 7.12 6.26
CA ILE A 82 -44.66 5.96 7.15
C ILE A 82 -44.26 6.43 8.55
N GLU A 83 -45.24 6.56 9.43
CA GLU A 83 -45.03 6.96 10.81
C GLU A 83 -45.01 5.72 11.71
N LEU A 84 -43.91 5.58 12.46
CA LEU A 84 -43.57 4.41 13.27
C LEU A 84 -43.82 4.68 14.75
N SER A 85 -44.57 3.80 15.42
CA SER A 85 -44.82 3.91 16.87
C SER A 85 -44.86 2.55 17.57
N ALA A 86 -45.06 2.58 18.90
CA ALA A 86 -45.27 1.37 19.69
C ALA A 86 -46.52 0.59 19.23
N GLU A 87 -47.58 1.31 18.85
CA GLU A 87 -48.87 0.77 18.42
C GLU A 87 -48.85 0.15 17.02
N GLY A 88 -47.92 0.55 16.15
CA GLY A 88 -47.79 0.03 14.78
C GLY A 88 -47.30 1.07 13.78
N ALA A 89 -47.47 0.81 12.47
CA ALA A 89 -47.23 1.79 11.40
C ALA A 89 -48.52 2.44 10.95
N SER A 90 -48.48 3.76 10.79
CA SER A 90 -49.44 4.52 10.01
C SER A 90 -48.85 4.82 8.64
N ILE A 91 -49.51 4.37 7.57
CA ILE A 91 -49.07 4.58 6.19
C ILE A 91 -50.03 5.56 5.52
N LYS A 92 -49.50 6.68 5.01
CA LYS A 92 -50.23 7.64 4.17
C LYS A 92 -49.58 7.67 2.78
N GLY A 93 -50.21 6.97 1.84
CA GLY A 93 -49.71 6.79 0.48
C GLY A 93 -50.06 5.41 -0.05
N THR A 94 -49.37 4.98 -1.11
CA THR A 94 -49.50 3.66 -1.72
C THR A 94 -48.13 3.00 -1.88
N GLY A 95 -48.10 1.68 -2.16
CA GLY A 95 -46.86 0.96 -2.44
C GLY A 95 -46.07 0.54 -1.20
N ALA A 96 -46.68 0.60 -0.01
CA ALA A 96 -46.17 -0.02 1.20
C ALA A 96 -47.33 -0.66 1.99
N GLU A 97 -47.06 -1.78 2.63
CA GLU A 97 -47.99 -2.49 3.51
C GLU A 97 -47.34 -2.85 4.84
N VAL A 98 -48.14 -3.03 5.89
CA VAL A 98 -47.64 -3.46 7.20
C VAL A 98 -48.30 -4.76 7.62
N LYS A 99 -47.48 -5.74 8.01
CA LYS A 99 -47.91 -7.02 8.56
C LYS A 99 -46.90 -7.50 9.59
N ASP A 100 -47.36 -7.99 10.74
CA ASP A 100 -46.50 -8.59 11.77
C ASP A 100 -45.28 -7.72 12.14
N ARG A 101 -45.52 -6.41 12.33
CA ARG A 101 -44.50 -5.38 12.60
C ARG A 101 -43.39 -5.25 11.54
N THR A 102 -43.66 -5.71 10.33
CA THR A 102 -42.83 -5.52 9.14
C THR A 102 -43.55 -4.59 8.17
N VAL A 103 -42.90 -3.49 7.81
CA VAL A 103 -43.35 -2.61 6.72
C VAL A 103 -42.67 -3.08 5.45
N THR A 104 -43.44 -3.55 4.47
CA THR A 104 -42.92 -3.98 3.16
C THR A 104 -43.24 -2.93 2.10
N ILE A 105 -42.22 -2.34 1.51
CA ILE A 105 -42.29 -1.45 0.34
C ILE A 105 -42.28 -2.33 -0.91
N THR A 106 -43.33 -2.24 -1.72
CA THR A 106 -43.60 -3.16 -2.84
C THR A 106 -43.57 -2.50 -4.21
N ALA A 107 -43.32 -1.19 -4.28
CA ALA A 107 -43.29 -0.42 -5.52
C ALA A 107 -42.19 0.66 -5.49
N GLY A 108 -41.78 1.11 -6.66
CA GLY A 108 -40.91 2.29 -6.81
C GLY A 108 -41.55 3.56 -6.24
N GLY A 109 -40.74 4.43 -5.65
CA GLY A 109 -41.23 5.68 -5.06
C GLY A 109 -40.37 6.21 -3.92
N THR A 110 -40.84 7.31 -3.31
CA THR A 110 -40.22 7.93 -2.14
C THR A 110 -41.05 7.63 -0.89
N TYR A 111 -40.39 7.13 0.15
CA TYR A 111 -40.99 6.71 1.42
C TYR A 111 -40.30 7.43 2.56
N VAL A 112 -41.05 8.25 3.30
CA VAL A 112 -40.52 9.09 4.39
C VAL A 112 -40.87 8.46 5.72
N LEU A 113 -39.83 8.05 6.45
CA LEU A 113 -39.92 7.33 7.70
C LEU A 113 -39.63 8.28 8.87
N SER A 114 -40.46 8.22 9.91
CA SER A 114 -40.29 8.97 11.15
C SER A 114 -40.83 8.19 12.35
N GLY A 115 -40.36 8.51 13.55
CA GLY A 115 -40.83 7.88 14.78
C GLY A 115 -39.94 6.72 15.26
N VAL A 116 -40.44 5.88 16.17
CA VAL A 116 -39.64 4.84 16.84
C VAL A 116 -40.27 3.47 16.65
N TRP A 117 -39.48 2.51 16.20
CA TRP A 117 -39.88 1.14 15.92
C TRP A 117 -38.99 0.13 16.64
N GLU A 118 -39.26 -0.10 17.91
CA GLU A 118 -38.41 -0.92 18.81
C GLU A 118 -38.32 -2.40 18.44
N GLN A 119 -39.27 -2.93 17.67
CA GLN A 119 -39.37 -4.35 17.39
C GLN A 119 -39.94 -4.57 15.99
N GLY A 120 -39.16 -4.25 14.96
CA GLY A 120 -39.50 -4.71 13.63
C GLY A 120 -38.68 -4.05 12.53
N GLN A 121 -39.23 -4.14 11.32
CA GLN A 121 -38.40 -4.19 10.13
C GLN A 121 -39.00 -3.38 8.99
N ILE A 122 -38.14 -2.77 8.19
CA ILE A 122 -38.47 -2.21 6.88
C ILE A 122 -37.90 -3.14 5.81
N VAL A 123 -38.76 -3.66 4.95
CA VAL A 123 -38.37 -4.52 3.82
C VAL A 123 -38.65 -3.78 2.51
N VAL A 124 -37.70 -3.79 1.59
CA VAL A 124 -37.91 -3.38 0.19
C VAL A 124 -37.95 -4.63 -0.67
N ASN A 125 -39.09 -4.85 -1.31
CA ASN A 125 -39.33 -5.96 -2.23
C ASN A 125 -40.16 -5.45 -3.41
N ALA A 126 -39.56 -4.55 -4.19
CA ALA A 126 -40.16 -3.93 -5.37
C ALA A 126 -39.75 -4.69 -6.65
N SER A 127 -40.19 -4.22 -7.83
CA SER A 127 -39.72 -4.80 -9.10
C SER A 127 -38.23 -4.50 -9.32
N LYS A 128 -37.55 -5.32 -10.14
CA LYS A 128 -36.11 -5.13 -10.47
C LYS A 128 -35.84 -3.87 -11.31
N GLU A 129 -36.90 -3.22 -11.78
CA GLU A 129 -36.85 -1.99 -12.56
C GLU A 129 -37.20 -0.76 -11.71
N ASP A 130 -37.68 -0.99 -10.47
CA ASP A 130 -38.15 0.06 -9.58
C ASP A 130 -37.00 0.64 -8.75
N LYS A 131 -36.95 1.97 -8.71
CA LYS A 131 -36.07 2.72 -7.80
C LYS A 131 -36.83 3.12 -6.55
N VAL A 132 -36.27 2.79 -5.40
CA VAL A 132 -36.89 3.05 -4.10
C VAL A 132 -36.04 4.04 -3.33
N ARG A 133 -36.65 5.11 -2.81
CA ARG A 133 -36.01 6.06 -1.91
C ARG A 133 -36.62 5.95 -0.52
N ILE A 134 -35.78 5.68 0.48
CA ILE A 134 -36.15 5.73 1.89
C ILE A 134 -35.56 6.99 2.49
N VAL A 135 -36.40 7.90 2.95
CA VAL A 135 -35.97 9.11 3.66
C VAL A 135 -36.04 8.85 5.16
N LEU A 136 -34.89 8.88 5.83
CA LEU A 136 -34.80 8.80 7.28
C LEU A 136 -34.98 10.20 7.86
N ASN A 137 -36.14 10.48 8.44
CA ASN A 137 -36.55 11.81 8.92
C ASN A 137 -36.85 11.80 10.43
N GLY A 138 -35.81 11.56 11.23
CA GLY A 138 -35.92 11.42 12.68
C GLY A 138 -36.48 10.06 13.08
N VAL A 139 -36.07 9.00 12.39
CA VAL A 139 -36.54 7.63 12.63
C VAL A 139 -35.55 6.81 13.44
N GLN A 140 -36.04 5.95 14.34
CA GLN A 140 -35.27 4.94 15.05
C GLN A 140 -35.90 3.57 14.82
N ILE A 141 -35.13 2.62 14.31
CA ILE A 141 -35.61 1.28 13.95
C ILE A 141 -34.72 0.25 14.63
N HIS A 142 -35.32 -0.60 15.45
CA HIS A 142 -34.66 -1.77 16.03
C HIS A 142 -35.41 -3.04 15.61
N SER A 143 -34.70 -3.96 14.97
CA SER A 143 -35.19 -5.31 14.71
C SER A 143 -34.49 -6.27 15.65
N LYS A 144 -35.23 -7.09 16.40
CA LYS A 144 -34.64 -8.07 17.32
C LYS A 144 -34.24 -9.38 16.63
N THR A 145 -34.78 -9.65 15.44
CA THR A 145 -34.79 -10.99 14.83
C THR A 145 -34.27 -11.01 13.40
N SER A 146 -33.87 -9.87 12.83
CA SER A 146 -33.35 -9.76 11.46
C SER A 146 -32.67 -8.39 11.28
N SER A 147 -32.27 -8.05 10.05
CA SER A 147 -31.91 -6.69 9.67
C SER A 147 -33.06 -5.73 9.95
N ALA A 148 -32.76 -4.51 10.38
CA ALA A 148 -33.77 -3.48 10.58
C ALA A 148 -34.23 -2.85 9.25
N ILE A 149 -33.33 -2.74 8.28
CA ILE A 149 -33.67 -2.40 6.90
C ILE A 149 -33.12 -3.51 6.00
N GLN A 150 -34.00 -4.18 5.25
CA GLN A 150 -33.64 -5.27 4.34
C GLN A 150 -34.15 -4.98 2.94
N VAL A 151 -33.26 -4.82 1.98
CA VAL A 151 -33.59 -4.72 0.54
C VAL A 151 -33.44 -6.11 -0.06
N MET A 152 -34.56 -6.74 -0.38
CA MET A 152 -34.60 -8.03 -1.05
C MET A 152 -34.53 -7.89 -2.57
N GLN A 153 -35.18 -6.84 -3.10
CA GLN A 153 -35.21 -6.57 -4.53
C GLN A 153 -35.59 -5.10 -4.86
N ALA A 154 -34.80 -4.44 -5.70
CA ALA A 154 -35.08 -3.19 -6.41
C ALA A 154 -34.07 -3.03 -7.58
N ASP A 155 -34.26 -2.07 -8.49
CA ASP A 155 -33.17 -1.59 -9.37
C ASP A 155 -32.06 -0.93 -8.55
N LYS A 156 -32.48 -0.09 -7.59
CA LYS A 156 -31.61 0.62 -6.65
C LYS A 156 -32.42 1.10 -5.47
N THR A 157 -31.84 1.00 -4.28
CA THR A 157 -32.37 1.66 -3.08
C THR A 157 -31.48 2.83 -2.67
N VAL A 158 -32.08 4.01 -2.50
CA VAL A 158 -31.40 5.19 -1.98
C VAL A 158 -31.94 5.55 -0.59
N ILE A 159 -31.07 5.53 0.41
CA ILE A 159 -31.35 5.98 1.78
C ILE A 159 -30.91 7.43 1.91
N THR A 160 -31.88 8.35 1.97
CA THR A 160 -31.65 9.77 2.19
C THR A 160 -31.72 10.10 3.68
N VAL A 161 -30.59 10.51 4.25
CA VAL A 161 -30.50 10.94 5.64
C VAL A 161 -30.89 12.42 5.73
N GLN A 162 -32.10 12.70 6.21
CA GLN A 162 -32.68 14.04 6.17
C GLN A 162 -31.87 15.04 7.00
N GLU A 163 -31.54 16.18 6.38
CA GLU A 163 -30.89 17.31 7.04
C GLU A 163 -31.58 17.68 8.35
N GLY A 164 -30.77 17.94 9.39
CA GLY A 164 -31.25 18.37 10.71
C GLY A 164 -31.86 17.26 11.56
N THR A 165 -31.82 16.01 11.10
CA THR A 165 -32.35 14.87 11.85
C THR A 165 -31.26 13.91 12.30
N ALA A 166 -31.52 13.24 13.42
CA ALA A 166 -30.75 12.11 13.90
C ALA A 166 -31.59 10.84 13.72
N ASN A 167 -30.99 9.83 13.10
CA ASN A 167 -31.65 8.57 12.77
C ASN A 167 -30.83 7.40 13.35
N ALA A 168 -31.50 6.33 13.73
CA ALA A 168 -30.86 5.14 14.28
C ALA A 168 -31.42 3.86 13.66
N VAL A 169 -30.53 2.93 13.31
CA VAL A 169 -30.88 1.60 12.79
C VAL A 169 -30.06 0.56 13.54
N SER A 170 -30.71 -0.44 14.12
CA SER A 170 -30.02 -1.52 14.83
C SER A 170 -30.71 -2.86 14.65
N ASP A 171 -29.94 -3.93 14.58
CA ASP A 171 -30.45 -5.30 14.55
C ASP A 171 -30.26 -6.03 15.89
N GLY A 172 -30.70 -7.28 15.95
CA GLY A 172 -30.55 -8.15 17.11
C GLY A 172 -29.21 -8.88 17.08
N THR A 173 -28.82 -9.47 18.20
CA THR A 173 -27.60 -10.30 18.25
C THR A 173 -27.75 -11.67 17.57
N GLN A 174 -28.97 -12.04 17.16
CA GLN A 174 -29.31 -13.30 16.52
C GLN A 174 -30.45 -13.08 15.53
N TYR A 175 -30.36 -13.71 14.35
CA TYR A 175 -31.41 -13.65 13.35
C TYR A 175 -32.27 -14.91 13.39
N ALA A 176 -33.59 -14.74 13.25
CA ALA A 176 -34.55 -15.83 13.30
C ALA A 176 -34.54 -16.68 12.01
N ALA A 177 -34.19 -16.07 10.88
CA ALA A 177 -34.04 -16.73 9.59
C ALA A 177 -32.90 -16.08 8.81
N VAL A 178 -32.01 -16.92 8.31
CA VAL A 178 -31.00 -16.59 7.30
C VAL A 178 -31.07 -17.64 6.20
N ASP A 179 -30.76 -17.26 4.96
CA ASP A 179 -30.69 -18.18 3.84
C ASP A 179 -29.37 -18.99 3.86
N ASP A 180 -29.20 -19.90 2.91
CA ASP A 180 -28.02 -20.78 2.84
C ASP A 180 -26.71 -20.01 2.62
N SER A 181 -26.77 -18.75 2.20
CA SER A 181 -25.61 -17.86 2.06
C SER A 181 -25.33 -17.06 3.34
N GLY A 182 -26.10 -17.31 4.41
CA GLY A 182 -26.01 -16.59 5.68
C GLY A 182 -26.68 -15.21 5.65
N GLU A 183 -27.58 -14.95 4.69
CA GLU A 183 -28.19 -13.63 4.51
C GLU A 183 -29.62 -13.55 5.08
N PRO A 184 -30.05 -12.38 5.60
CA PRO A 184 -29.27 -11.15 5.68
C PRO A 184 -28.25 -11.20 6.83
N ASN A 185 -27.19 -10.40 6.74
CA ASN A 185 -26.06 -10.42 7.68
C ASN A 185 -25.62 -9.01 8.12
N ALA A 186 -26.52 -8.03 8.09
CA ALA A 186 -26.21 -6.66 8.49
C ALA A 186 -27.42 -5.90 9.02
N ALA A 187 -27.22 -4.90 9.88
CA ALA A 187 -28.32 -4.06 10.36
C ALA A 187 -29.06 -3.34 9.23
N ILE A 188 -28.31 -2.89 8.21
CA ILE A 188 -28.83 -2.48 6.90
C ILE A 188 -28.26 -3.44 5.85
N PHE A 189 -29.12 -4.24 5.23
CA PHE A 189 -28.71 -5.25 4.26
C PHE A 189 -29.41 -5.02 2.92
N SER A 190 -28.67 -5.13 1.81
CA SER A 190 -29.21 -5.05 0.46
C SER A 190 -28.70 -6.15 -0.45
N LYS A 191 -29.60 -6.81 -1.18
CA LYS A 191 -29.25 -7.73 -2.26
C LYS A 191 -28.90 -7.02 -3.58
N ASP A 192 -29.26 -5.74 -3.72
CA ASP A 192 -28.99 -4.92 -4.90
C ASP A 192 -28.22 -3.64 -4.54
N ASP A 193 -27.98 -2.76 -5.52
CA ASP A 193 -27.40 -1.43 -5.35
C ASP A 193 -27.98 -0.62 -4.18
N LEU A 194 -27.09 -0.14 -3.31
CA LEU A 194 -27.44 0.68 -2.16
C LEU A 194 -26.72 2.01 -2.21
N THR A 195 -27.43 3.10 -1.91
CA THR A 195 -26.82 4.43 -1.84
C THR A 195 -27.28 5.20 -0.62
N PHE A 196 -26.35 5.89 0.04
CA PHE A 196 -26.63 6.84 1.11
C PHE A 196 -26.35 8.26 0.64
N ASN A 197 -27.28 9.18 0.90
CA ASN A 197 -27.12 10.59 0.60
C ASN A 197 -27.82 11.49 1.64
N GLY A 198 -27.80 12.81 1.41
CA GLY A 198 -28.32 13.79 2.37
C GLY A 198 -27.24 14.24 3.35
N SER A 199 -27.62 15.04 4.36
CA SER A 199 -26.70 15.69 5.29
C SER A 199 -27.03 15.47 6.76
N GLY A 200 -28.05 14.67 7.07
CA GLY A 200 -28.40 14.30 8.44
C GLY A 200 -27.41 13.34 9.09
N THR A 201 -27.74 12.90 10.31
CA THR A 201 -26.98 11.88 11.05
C THR A 201 -27.68 10.53 11.02
N LEU A 202 -26.92 9.46 10.77
CA LEU A 202 -27.35 8.08 10.85
C LEU A 202 -26.39 7.30 11.75
N THR A 203 -26.93 6.68 12.81
CA THR A 203 -26.23 5.70 13.64
C THR A 203 -26.70 4.29 13.28
N VAL A 204 -25.77 3.40 12.96
CA VAL A 204 -26.02 2.00 12.61
C VAL A 204 -25.32 1.10 13.63
N GLN A 205 -26.05 0.16 14.20
CA GLN A 205 -25.53 -0.82 15.15
C GLN A 205 -25.77 -2.24 14.63
N GLY A 206 -24.74 -2.84 14.05
CA GLY A 206 -24.70 -4.25 13.62
C GLY A 206 -24.28 -5.15 14.78
N ASN A 207 -25.26 -5.67 15.51
CA ASN A 207 -25.08 -6.55 16.65
C ASN A 207 -24.98 -8.04 16.26
N TYR A 208 -25.50 -8.41 15.09
CA TYR A 208 -25.44 -9.79 14.60
C TYR A 208 -24.12 -10.09 13.89
N ASN A 209 -23.74 -9.21 12.96
CA ASN A 209 -22.61 -9.37 12.06
C ASN A 209 -22.18 -7.97 11.55
N ASN A 210 -22.36 -7.66 10.27
CA ASN A 210 -21.94 -6.40 9.67
C ASN A 210 -22.83 -5.21 10.06
N GLY A 211 -22.30 -4.00 9.93
CA GLY A 211 -23.10 -2.78 10.06
C GLY A 211 -24.00 -2.55 8.85
N ILE A 212 -23.38 -2.37 7.68
CA ILE A 212 -24.05 -2.11 6.40
C ILE A 212 -23.47 -3.05 5.35
N THR A 213 -24.34 -3.79 4.65
CA THR A 213 -23.93 -4.68 3.55
C THR A 213 -24.76 -4.41 2.29
N SER A 214 -24.09 -4.27 1.14
CA SER A 214 -24.66 -4.43 -0.20
C SER A 214 -24.02 -5.63 -0.89
N LYS A 215 -24.83 -6.45 -1.56
CA LYS A 215 -24.36 -7.55 -2.41
C LYS A 215 -23.94 -7.10 -3.82
N ASP A 216 -24.14 -5.83 -4.14
CA ASP A 216 -23.66 -5.14 -5.35
C ASP A 216 -22.91 -3.85 -4.95
N ASP A 217 -23.15 -2.73 -5.62
CA ASP A 217 -22.51 -1.45 -5.32
C ASP A 217 -23.07 -0.86 -4.01
N LEU A 218 -22.18 -0.26 -3.22
CA LEU A 218 -22.52 0.60 -2.10
C LEU A 218 -21.91 1.98 -2.31
N LYS A 219 -22.76 3.01 -2.44
CA LYS A 219 -22.33 4.39 -2.65
C LYS A 219 -22.72 5.29 -1.48
N ILE A 220 -21.84 6.20 -1.09
CA ILE A 220 -22.09 7.22 -0.08
C ILE A 220 -21.76 8.57 -0.70
N THR A 221 -22.75 9.44 -0.80
CA THR A 221 -22.59 10.77 -1.40
C THR A 221 -22.81 11.91 -0.41
N GLY A 222 -22.91 11.60 0.89
CA GLY A 222 -23.06 12.58 1.95
C GLY A 222 -23.56 11.97 3.26
N GLY A 223 -23.66 12.81 4.29
CA GLY A 223 -24.20 12.48 5.60
C GLY A 223 -23.14 12.32 6.67
N THR A 224 -23.59 12.27 7.93
CA THR A 224 -22.77 11.86 9.08
C THR A 224 -23.20 10.45 9.47
N ILE A 225 -22.42 9.44 9.10
CA ILE A 225 -22.74 8.02 9.29
C ILE A 225 -21.82 7.44 10.34
N LYS A 226 -22.41 6.91 11.41
CA LYS A 226 -21.70 6.21 12.49
C LYS A 226 -22.08 4.75 12.47
N VAL A 227 -21.11 3.86 12.41
CA VAL A 227 -21.33 2.41 12.34
C VAL A 227 -20.55 1.74 13.45
N THR A 228 -21.24 0.91 14.24
CA THR A 228 -20.59 -0.03 15.15
C THR A 228 -21.04 -1.44 14.77
N ALA A 229 -20.09 -2.34 14.52
CA ALA A 229 -20.34 -3.69 14.02
C ALA A 229 -19.53 -4.75 14.76
N VAL A 230 -20.11 -5.94 14.97
CA VAL A 230 -19.42 -7.09 15.57
C VAL A 230 -18.59 -7.88 14.55
N ASP A 231 -18.68 -7.54 13.27
CA ASP A 231 -17.78 -7.98 12.19
C ASP A 231 -17.43 -6.75 11.33
N ASP A 232 -17.71 -6.73 10.03
CA ASP A 232 -17.32 -5.64 9.13
C ASP A 232 -18.23 -4.41 9.27
N GLY A 233 -17.66 -3.21 9.20
CA GLY A 233 -18.40 -1.95 9.30
C GLY A 233 -19.29 -1.69 8.09
N VAL A 234 -18.66 -1.40 6.95
CA VAL A 234 -19.34 -1.11 5.67
C VAL A 234 -18.80 -2.03 4.58
N GLN A 235 -19.67 -2.87 4.03
CA GLN A 235 -19.33 -3.83 2.99
C GLN A 235 -20.18 -3.59 1.73
N GLY A 236 -19.53 -3.42 0.58
CA GLY A 236 -20.17 -3.50 -0.73
C GLY A 236 -19.46 -4.56 -1.54
N LYS A 237 -20.15 -5.57 -2.06
CA LYS A 237 -19.48 -6.68 -2.75
C LYS A 237 -18.68 -6.18 -3.96
N ASP A 238 -19.33 -5.41 -4.83
CA ASP A 238 -18.75 -5.01 -6.11
C ASP A 238 -18.00 -3.68 -6.02
N LEU A 239 -18.46 -2.78 -5.15
CA LEU A 239 -17.91 -1.45 -4.98
C LEU A 239 -18.28 -0.89 -3.61
N VAL A 240 -17.33 -0.24 -2.94
CA VAL A 240 -17.66 0.82 -1.97
C VAL A 240 -17.12 2.15 -2.48
N ALA A 241 -18.01 3.09 -2.77
CA ALA A 241 -17.63 4.42 -3.25
C ALA A 241 -18.08 5.53 -2.31
N VAL A 242 -17.16 6.39 -1.89
CA VAL A 242 -17.45 7.56 -1.05
C VAL A 242 -17.11 8.83 -1.81
N LYS A 243 -18.15 9.58 -2.18
CA LYS A 243 -17.99 10.89 -2.82
C LYS A 243 -17.57 11.93 -1.79
N GLU A 244 -18.32 11.98 -0.69
CA GLU A 244 -18.12 12.87 0.45
C GLU A 244 -18.92 12.35 1.65
N GLY A 245 -18.65 12.89 2.85
CA GLY A 245 -19.35 12.53 4.08
C GLY A 245 -18.44 12.51 5.29
N THR A 246 -19.03 12.28 6.47
CA THR A 246 -18.29 12.00 7.72
C THR A 246 -18.65 10.59 8.18
N LEU A 247 -17.66 9.70 8.18
CA LEU A 247 -17.82 8.30 8.57
C LEU A 247 -17.04 8.03 9.86
N THR A 248 -17.72 7.49 10.86
CA THR A 248 -17.10 6.95 12.08
C THR A 248 -17.44 5.47 12.15
N ILE A 249 -16.43 4.60 12.11
CA ILE A 249 -16.61 3.15 12.03
C ILE A 249 -15.85 2.49 13.17
N GLU A 250 -16.53 1.66 13.95
CA GLU A 250 -15.97 0.77 14.96
C GLU A 250 -16.40 -0.66 14.61
N ALA A 251 -15.49 -1.45 14.06
CA ALA A 251 -15.74 -2.78 13.55
C ALA A 251 -14.82 -3.78 14.23
N ALA A 252 -15.31 -4.94 14.64
CA ALA A 252 -14.42 -6.02 15.11
C ALA A 252 -13.75 -6.76 13.94
N GLY A 253 -14.37 -6.72 12.76
CA GLY A 253 -13.80 -7.11 11.48
C GLY A 253 -13.12 -5.93 10.79
N ASP A 254 -13.33 -5.83 9.48
CA ASP A 254 -12.80 -4.77 8.63
C ASP A 254 -13.63 -3.49 8.73
N GLY A 255 -13.00 -2.32 8.58
CA GLY A 255 -13.72 -1.04 8.61
C GLY A 255 -14.59 -0.84 7.36
N ILE A 256 -13.95 -0.77 6.20
CA ILE A 256 -14.59 -0.65 4.88
C ILE A 256 -14.09 -1.76 3.98
N LYS A 257 -15.02 -2.46 3.30
CA LYS A 257 -14.69 -3.70 2.59
C LYS A 257 -15.36 -3.83 1.22
N ALA A 258 -14.59 -4.26 0.22
CA ALA A 258 -15.11 -4.72 -1.06
C ALA A 258 -14.62 -6.13 -1.39
N THR A 259 -15.55 -7.05 -1.70
CA THR A 259 -15.31 -8.51 -1.60
C THR A 259 -15.42 -9.29 -2.92
N ASN A 260 -15.67 -8.64 -4.06
CA ASN A 260 -15.72 -9.34 -5.35
C ASN A 260 -14.31 -9.67 -5.86
N ASP A 261 -13.94 -10.94 -5.77
CA ASP A 261 -12.67 -11.52 -6.23
C ASP A 261 -12.78 -12.20 -7.61
N THR A 262 -13.99 -12.26 -8.19
CA THR A 262 -14.25 -12.97 -9.45
C THR A 262 -14.23 -12.09 -10.70
N ASP A 263 -14.44 -10.78 -10.54
CA ASP A 263 -14.45 -9.80 -11.63
C ASP A 263 -13.44 -8.67 -11.33
N ALA A 264 -12.38 -8.60 -12.12
CA ALA A 264 -11.30 -7.63 -11.94
C ALA A 264 -11.73 -6.16 -12.13
N SER A 265 -12.93 -5.90 -12.68
CA SER A 265 -13.51 -4.55 -12.77
C SER A 265 -14.31 -4.14 -11.52
N LYS A 266 -14.47 -5.05 -10.56
CA LYS A 266 -15.23 -4.91 -9.32
C LYS A 266 -14.32 -5.20 -8.12
N GLY A 267 -14.89 -5.23 -6.91
CA GLY A 267 -14.18 -5.52 -5.67
C GLY A 267 -13.23 -4.40 -5.24
N PHE A 268 -13.56 -3.15 -5.59
CA PHE A 268 -12.71 -1.99 -5.28
C PHE A 268 -13.39 -0.99 -4.34
N VAL A 269 -12.56 -0.24 -3.62
CA VAL A 269 -12.97 0.90 -2.80
C VAL A 269 -12.47 2.18 -3.45
N SER A 270 -13.34 3.18 -3.63
CA SER A 270 -12.98 4.49 -4.21
C SER A 270 -13.46 5.63 -3.32
N ILE A 271 -12.54 6.52 -2.92
CA ILE A 271 -12.81 7.63 -2.02
C ILE A 271 -12.39 8.93 -2.72
N GLU A 272 -13.37 9.78 -3.05
CA GLU A 272 -13.09 11.11 -3.60
C GLU A 272 -12.63 12.08 -2.49
N THR A 273 -13.42 12.19 -1.42
CA THR A 273 -13.09 12.98 -0.22
C THR A 273 -13.98 12.58 0.96
N GLY A 274 -13.82 13.25 2.10
CA GLY A 274 -14.61 13.03 3.32
C GLY A 274 -13.77 13.10 4.59
N THR A 275 -14.38 12.78 5.73
CA THR A 275 -13.70 12.60 7.02
C THR A 275 -13.98 11.20 7.55
N PHE A 276 -12.94 10.45 7.89
CA PHE A 276 -13.02 9.05 8.26
C PHE A 276 -12.30 8.83 9.60
N SER A 277 -13.01 8.26 10.56
CA SER A 277 -12.45 7.73 11.81
C SER A 277 -12.77 6.24 11.86
N ILE A 278 -11.77 5.40 11.62
CA ILE A 278 -11.93 3.95 11.48
C ILE A 278 -11.14 3.26 12.57
N GLN A 279 -11.83 2.48 13.40
CA GLN A 279 -11.26 1.52 14.33
C GLN A 279 -11.71 0.13 13.87
N ALA A 280 -10.79 -0.67 13.36
CA ALA A 280 -11.04 -2.01 12.87
C ALA A 280 -10.26 -3.02 13.71
N GLY A 281 -10.90 -4.13 14.08
CA GLY A 281 -10.21 -5.27 14.69
C GLY A 281 -9.34 -6.00 13.67
N LYS A 282 -9.70 -5.94 12.38
CA LYS A 282 -8.92 -6.44 11.24
C LYS A 282 -8.40 -5.28 10.39
N ASP A 283 -8.67 -5.28 9.08
CA ASP A 283 -8.14 -4.31 8.15
C ASP A 283 -8.96 -2.99 8.21
N GLY A 284 -8.31 -1.84 8.11
CA GLY A 284 -9.02 -0.55 8.11
C GLY A 284 -9.88 -0.39 6.86
N ILE A 285 -9.27 -0.53 5.69
CA ILE A 285 -9.90 -0.53 4.38
C ILE A 285 -9.35 -1.73 3.59
N GLN A 286 -10.22 -2.63 3.14
CA GLN A 286 -9.87 -3.82 2.37
C GLN A 286 -10.62 -3.86 1.04
N ALA A 287 -9.90 -4.18 -0.03
CA ALA A 287 -10.46 -4.44 -1.35
C ALA A 287 -9.80 -5.66 -1.99
N GLU A 288 -10.58 -6.49 -2.68
CA GLU A 288 -10.01 -7.60 -3.46
C GLU A 288 -9.18 -7.12 -4.64
N THR A 289 -9.54 -5.98 -5.26
CA THR A 289 -8.80 -5.46 -6.42
C THR A 289 -8.04 -4.19 -6.10
N ALA A 290 -8.74 -3.09 -5.81
CA ALA A 290 -8.10 -1.80 -5.66
C ALA A 290 -8.68 -0.91 -4.56
N VAL A 291 -7.81 -0.10 -3.94
CA VAL A 291 -8.20 1.05 -3.12
C VAL A 291 -7.70 2.32 -3.79
N GLN A 292 -8.62 3.25 -4.06
CA GLN A 292 -8.32 4.57 -4.62
C GLN A 292 -8.71 5.66 -3.62
N VAL A 293 -7.75 6.51 -3.26
CA VAL A 293 -7.95 7.67 -2.38
C VAL A 293 -7.52 8.93 -3.11
N ASN A 294 -8.49 9.74 -3.55
CA ASN A 294 -8.23 11.02 -4.20
C ASN A 294 -8.01 12.15 -3.18
N GLY A 295 -8.59 12.04 -1.99
CA GLY A 295 -8.53 13.04 -0.93
C GLY A 295 -9.32 12.65 0.32
N GLY A 296 -9.44 13.59 1.27
CA GLY A 296 -10.14 13.40 2.55
C GLY A 296 -9.19 13.40 3.75
N THR A 297 -9.76 13.30 4.95
CA THR A 297 -9.04 13.22 6.22
C THR A 297 -9.33 11.88 6.88
N PHE A 298 -8.30 11.13 7.23
CA PHE A 298 -8.42 9.78 7.77
C PHE A 298 -7.64 9.65 9.08
N THR A 299 -8.28 9.02 10.06
CA THR A 299 -7.63 8.40 11.22
C THR A 299 -8.01 6.93 11.21
N ILE A 300 -7.03 6.05 11.00
CA ILE A 300 -7.24 4.60 10.90
C ILE A 300 -6.43 3.93 12.00
N SER A 301 -7.09 3.12 12.81
CA SER A 301 -6.48 2.15 13.71
C SER A 301 -6.97 0.75 13.35
N SER A 302 -6.03 -0.16 13.09
CA SER A 302 -6.31 -1.54 12.62
C SER A 302 -5.54 -2.56 13.43
N GLY A 303 -6.14 -3.72 13.71
CA GLY A 303 -5.51 -4.78 14.54
C GLY A 303 -5.15 -4.34 15.96
N GLY A 304 -5.76 -3.27 16.47
CA GLY A 304 -5.38 -2.63 17.74
C GLY A 304 -4.13 -1.72 17.65
N GLY A 305 -3.59 -1.48 16.47
CA GLY A 305 -2.44 -0.60 16.23
C GLY A 305 -1.08 -1.25 16.50
N SER A 306 -0.02 -0.51 16.17
CA SER A 306 1.38 -1.00 16.13
C SER A 306 1.94 -1.46 17.48
N ALA A 307 1.24 -1.19 18.58
CA ALA A 307 1.54 -1.71 19.90
C ALA A 307 1.17 -3.19 20.06
N ASN A 308 0.27 -3.70 19.21
CA ASN A 308 -0.21 -5.09 19.21
C ASN A 308 0.45 -5.96 18.14
N ALA A 309 1.48 -5.44 17.47
CA ALA A 309 2.26 -6.17 16.48
C ALA A 309 2.89 -7.43 17.07
N PRO A 310 2.88 -8.58 16.36
CA PRO A 310 3.61 -9.77 16.77
C PRO A 310 5.10 -9.46 16.98
N ALA A 311 5.71 -10.07 18.00
CA ALA A 311 7.13 -9.90 18.24
C ALA A 311 7.94 -10.44 17.04
N LYS A 312 8.71 -9.55 16.41
CA LYS A 312 9.65 -9.94 15.34
C LYS A 312 10.88 -10.58 15.96
N ALA A 313 11.32 -11.72 15.41
CA ALA A 313 12.55 -12.36 15.85
C ALA A 313 13.72 -11.42 15.56
N LYS A 314 14.48 -11.05 16.58
CA LYS A 314 15.74 -10.35 16.35
C LYS A 314 16.74 -11.36 15.81
N GLU A 315 17.38 -11.07 14.68
CA GLU A 315 18.56 -11.80 14.24
C GLU A 315 19.69 -11.60 15.27
N GLU A 316 19.71 -12.42 16.31
CA GLU A 316 20.94 -12.62 17.08
C GLU A 316 21.91 -13.43 16.21
N MET A 317 22.77 -12.70 15.50
CA MET A 317 23.96 -13.18 14.78
C MET A 317 24.55 -14.44 15.44
N GLY A 318 24.46 -15.56 14.73
CA GLY A 318 24.92 -16.88 15.14
C GLY A 318 26.39 -16.90 15.52
N GLY A 319 26.67 -16.68 16.81
CA GLY A 319 27.97 -16.91 17.41
C GLY A 319 28.26 -18.40 17.46
N MET A 320 29.21 -18.85 16.65
CA MET A 320 29.83 -20.18 16.70
C MET A 320 30.15 -20.57 18.16
N ARG A 321 29.29 -21.36 18.79
CA ARG A 321 29.54 -21.97 20.10
C ARG A 321 29.54 -23.48 19.99
N SER A 322 30.76 -24.02 19.97
CA SER A 322 31.07 -25.42 20.25
C SER A 322 30.37 -25.86 21.53
N ALA A 323 29.48 -26.85 21.42
CA ALA A 323 28.82 -27.46 22.58
C ALA A 323 29.84 -28.25 23.44
N PRO A 324 29.60 -28.30 24.76
CA PRO A 324 29.44 -29.61 25.38
C PRO A 324 28.06 -29.75 26.06
N ALA A 325 27.71 -31.02 26.24
CA ALA A 325 26.36 -31.53 26.41
C ALA A 325 25.68 -31.21 27.75
N ALA A 326 24.34 -31.27 27.66
CA ALA A 326 23.36 -31.76 28.64
C ALA A 326 23.03 -30.89 29.86
N ALA A 327 21.82 -30.29 29.82
CA ALA A 327 20.83 -30.45 30.90
C ALA A 327 19.43 -30.24 30.30
N ALA A 328 18.60 -31.28 30.45
CA ALA A 328 17.22 -31.31 29.99
C ALA A 328 16.34 -30.35 30.80
N SER A 329 15.49 -29.59 30.10
CA SER A 329 14.30 -28.95 30.66
C SER A 329 13.12 -29.29 29.76
N THR A 330 12.22 -30.09 30.30
CA THR A 330 10.93 -30.46 29.72
C THR A 330 9.99 -29.25 29.77
N SER A 331 9.66 -28.69 28.60
CA SER A 331 8.44 -27.92 28.41
C SER A 331 7.64 -28.57 27.30
N ALA A 332 6.40 -28.93 27.63
CA ALA A 332 5.46 -29.57 26.73
C ALA A 332 5.18 -28.65 25.54
N GLY A 333 5.57 -29.10 24.34
CA GLY A 333 5.15 -28.49 23.09
C GLY A 333 3.67 -28.76 22.89
N THR A 334 2.84 -27.77 23.16
CA THR A 334 1.51 -27.70 22.57
C THR A 334 1.73 -27.32 21.11
N THR A 335 1.52 -28.27 20.20
CA THR A 335 1.28 -27.98 18.78
C THR A 335 -0.03 -27.20 18.69
N ALA A 336 0.04 -25.88 18.86
CA ALA A 336 -1.00 -24.99 18.36
C ALA A 336 -1.01 -25.16 16.84
N ALA A 337 -2.16 -25.56 16.30
CA ALA A 337 -2.43 -25.32 14.90
C ALA A 337 -2.15 -23.83 14.64
N ALA A 338 -1.43 -23.50 13.58
CA ALA A 338 -1.31 -22.13 13.14
C ALA A 338 -2.74 -21.62 12.89
N GLU A 339 -3.26 -20.79 13.79
CA GLU A 339 -4.33 -19.89 13.43
C GLU A 339 -3.71 -18.97 12.37
N GLU A 340 -4.33 -18.91 11.19
CA GLU A 340 -4.11 -17.83 10.23
C GLU A 340 -4.19 -16.53 11.02
N THR A 341 -3.07 -15.87 11.32
CA THR A 341 -3.14 -14.64 12.10
C THR A 341 -3.89 -13.62 11.26
N GLU A 342 -5.00 -13.12 11.79
CA GLU A 342 -5.89 -12.21 11.08
C GLU A 342 -5.13 -10.95 10.65
N SER A 343 -5.39 -10.48 9.43
CA SER A 343 -4.76 -9.30 8.85
C SER A 343 -5.14 -8.04 9.63
N GLY A 344 -4.15 -7.25 10.05
CA GLY A 344 -4.32 -6.02 10.84
C GLY A 344 -3.90 -4.77 10.10
N LYS A 345 -4.02 -4.78 8.76
CA LYS A 345 -3.44 -3.78 7.86
C LYS A 345 -4.34 -2.56 7.75
N ALA A 346 -3.80 -1.35 7.68
CA ALA A 346 -4.69 -0.18 7.64
C ALA A 346 -5.35 0.01 6.27
N ILE A 347 -4.60 -0.11 5.18
CA ILE A 347 -5.12 -0.07 3.80
C ILE A 347 -4.57 -1.26 3.04
N LYS A 348 -5.46 -2.10 2.50
CA LYS A 348 -5.12 -3.35 1.82
C LYS A 348 -5.84 -3.50 0.50
N ALA A 349 -5.11 -3.88 -0.55
CA ALA A 349 -5.68 -4.22 -1.84
C ALA A 349 -4.99 -5.40 -2.52
N GLY A 350 -5.75 -6.31 -3.14
CA GLY A 350 -5.16 -7.44 -3.87
C GLY A 350 -4.37 -7.06 -5.12
N SER A 351 -4.58 -5.87 -5.72
CA SER A 351 -3.82 -5.43 -6.91
C SER A 351 -3.26 -4.02 -6.83
N LEU A 352 -4.02 -3.01 -6.41
CA LEU A 352 -3.55 -1.63 -6.48
C LEU A 352 -4.03 -0.79 -5.30
N ILE A 353 -3.11 -0.11 -4.64
CA ILE A 353 -3.43 1.06 -3.82
C ILE A 353 -2.94 2.32 -4.54
N SER A 354 -3.85 3.28 -4.76
CA SER A 354 -3.55 4.58 -5.35
C SER A 354 -3.98 5.71 -4.43
N ILE A 355 -3.01 6.51 -3.97
CA ILE A 355 -3.23 7.67 -3.10
C ILE A 355 -2.78 8.91 -3.85
N ALA A 356 -3.75 9.71 -4.32
CA ALA A 356 -3.50 10.96 -5.02
C ALA A 356 -3.51 12.18 -4.08
N GLY A 357 -4.11 12.06 -2.89
CA GLY A 357 -4.25 13.16 -1.95
C GLY A 357 -4.84 12.76 -0.60
N GLY A 358 -5.07 13.77 0.25
CA GLY A 358 -5.67 13.61 1.59
C GLY A 358 -4.67 13.73 2.73
N THR A 359 -5.17 13.77 3.97
CA THR A 359 -4.39 13.70 5.21
C THR A 359 -4.72 12.39 5.90
N ILE A 360 -3.77 11.47 5.96
CA ILE A 360 -3.98 10.09 6.39
C ILE A 360 -3.10 9.79 7.60
N ARG A 361 -3.71 9.52 8.75
CA ARG A 361 -3.04 9.03 9.96
C ARG A 361 -3.34 7.56 10.16
N ILE A 362 -2.30 6.75 10.31
CA ILE A 362 -2.39 5.30 10.47
C ILE A 362 -1.63 4.85 11.72
N ASP A 363 -2.27 3.97 12.49
CA ASP A 363 -1.64 3.10 13.49
C ASP A 363 -2.14 1.66 13.29
N SER A 364 -1.30 0.79 12.70
CA SER A 364 -1.66 -0.59 12.33
C SER A 364 -0.81 -1.62 13.05
N ALA A 365 -1.39 -2.76 13.44
CA ALA A 365 -0.64 -3.88 14.04
C ALA A 365 0.20 -4.66 13.03
N ASP A 366 -0.15 -4.55 11.76
CA ASP A 366 0.49 -5.13 10.58
C ASP A 366 0.90 -3.97 9.65
N ASP A 367 1.13 -4.23 8.37
CA ASP A 367 1.49 -3.21 7.38
C ASP A 367 0.48 -2.06 7.32
N ALA A 368 0.98 -0.84 7.23
CA ALA A 368 0.09 0.32 7.13
C ALA A 368 -0.55 0.44 5.75
N VAL A 369 0.24 0.27 4.68
CA VAL A 369 -0.25 0.28 3.29
C VAL A 369 0.30 -0.95 2.58
N HIS A 370 -0.58 -1.89 2.22
CA HIS A 370 -0.17 -3.17 1.66
C HIS A 370 -0.92 -3.51 0.37
N SER A 371 -0.19 -3.82 -0.70
CA SER A 371 -0.79 -4.42 -1.88
C SER A 371 -0.06 -5.66 -2.35
N ASN A 372 -0.80 -6.70 -2.73
CA ASN A 372 -0.23 -7.92 -3.33
C ASN A 372 0.29 -7.69 -4.76
N ASN A 373 0.42 -6.43 -5.20
CA ASN A 373 1.03 -6.08 -6.47
C ASN A 373 1.62 -4.66 -6.43
N SER A 374 0.82 -3.60 -6.30
CA SER A 374 1.34 -2.23 -6.48
C SER A 374 0.78 -1.18 -5.54
N VAL A 375 1.64 -0.27 -5.08
CA VAL A 375 1.30 0.94 -4.34
C VAL A 375 1.78 2.16 -5.12
N THR A 376 0.90 3.16 -5.28
CA THR A 376 1.25 4.46 -5.87
C THR A 376 0.81 5.60 -4.96
N ILE A 377 1.76 6.44 -4.58
CA ILE A 377 1.55 7.67 -3.82
C ILE A 377 1.93 8.85 -4.72
N ALA A 378 0.92 9.56 -5.22
CA ALA A 378 1.09 10.75 -6.05
C ALA A 378 0.97 12.05 -5.26
N GLY A 379 0.34 12.01 -4.08
CA GLY A 379 0.13 13.19 -3.24
C GLY A 379 -0.42 12.83 -1.86
N GLY A 380 -0.77 13.87 -1.10
CA GLY A 380 -1.29 13.75 0.27
C GLY A 380 -0.23 13.87 1.36
N GLU A 381 -0.67 13.81 2.62
CA GLU A 381 0.17 13.77 3.82
C GLU A 381 -0.15 12.49 4.60
N LEU A 382 0.76 11.52 4.58
CA LEU A 382 0.66 10.25 5.27
C LEU A 382 1.55 10.29 6.52
N SER A 383 0.96 10.01 7.68
CA SER A 383 1.64 9.84 8.97
C SER A 383 1.39 8.41 9.44
N ILE A 384 2.42 7.58 9.36
CA ILE A 384 2.33 6.13 9.53
C ILE A 384 3.06 5.71 10.81
N THR A 385 2.38 4.87 11.60
CA THR A 385 2.96 4.03 12.63
C THR A 385 2.53 2.60 12.33
N SER A 386 3.49 1.72 12.06
CA SER A 386 3.23 0.32 11.67
C SER A 386 3.86 -0.65 12.67
N GLY A 387 3.20 -1.79 12.82
CA GLY A 387 3.70 -2.94 13.55
C GLY A 387 4.61 -3.84 12.71
N ASP A 388 4.42 -3.80 11.39
CA ASP A 388 5.24 -4.45 10.38
C ASP A 388 5.73 -3.37 9.41
N ASP A 389 5.45 -3.43 8.12
CA ASP A 389 6.03 -2.49 7.17
C ASP A 389 5.25 -1.17 7.11
N GLY A 390 5.97 -0.08 6.85
CA GLY A 390 5.32 1.19 6.59
C GLY A 390 4.51 1.14 5.30
N ILE A 391 5.14 0.69 4.21
CA ILE A 391 4.52 0.48 2.89
C ILE A 391 5.08 -0.82 2.32
N HIS A 392 4.19 -1.74 1.94
CA HIS A 392 4.54 -3.01 1.32
C HIS A 392 3.82 -3.16 -0.03
N ALA A 393 4.56 -3.51 -1.08
CA ALA A 393 3.98 -3.94 -2.34
C ALA A 393 4.77 -5.10 -2.95
N ASP A 394 4.12 -6.23 -3.25
CA ASP A 394 4.82 -7.40 -3.80
C ASP A 394 5.64 -7.06 -5.06
N ALA A 395 5.10 -6.25 -5.98
CA ALA A 395 5.77 -5.91 -7.23
C ALA A 395 6.37 -4.49 -7.21
N SER A 396 5.58 -3.45 -6.92
CA SER A 396 6.07 -2.08 -7.06
C SER A 396 5.49 -1.06 -6.10
N THR A 397 6.37 -0.26 -5.51
CA THR A 397 6.02 0.96 -4.78
C THR A 397 6.52 2.19 -5.54
N VAL A 398 5.61 3.10 -5.91
CA VAL A 398 5.93 4.35 -6.62
C VAL A 398 5.50 5.56 -5.79
N ILE A 399 6.45 6.40 -5.40
CA ILE A 399 6.21 7.68 -4.73
C ILE A 399 6.62 8.80 -5.67
N SER A 400 5.65 9.59 -6.14
CA SER A 400 5.87 10.70 -7.09
C SER A 400 5.59 12.08 -6.51
N GLY A 401 4.97 12.14 -5.33
CA GLY A 401 4.64 13.39 -4.66
C GLY A 401 4.10 13.17 -3.26
N GLY A 402 3.62 14.26 -2.64
CA GLY A 402 3.10 14.24 -1.27
C GLY A 402 4.20 14.21 -0.20
N LYS A 403 3.77 13.99 1.03
CA LYS A 403 4.61 13.83 2.21
C LYS A 403 4.27 12.51 2.89
N THR A 404 5.22 11.59 2.95
CA THR A 404 5.10 10.29 3.61
C THR A 404 6.06 10.26 4.79
N VAL A 405 5.52 10.17 6.00
CA VAL A 405 6.30 10.07 7.24
C VAL A 405 5.96 8.76 7.94
N ILE A 406 6.86 7.80 7.85
CA ILE A 406 6.83 6.54 8.60
C ILE A 406 7.63 6.77 9.88
N THR A 407 6.93 6.89 11.00
CA THR A 407 7.53 7.19 12.31
C THR A 407 7.99 5.95 13.06
N LYS A 408 7.49 4.78 12.68
CA LYS A 408 7.84 3.47 13.21
C LYS A 408 7.37 2.41 12.22
N SER A 409 8.23 1.43 11.96
CA SER A 409 7.92 0.19 11.27
C SER A 409 9.01 -0.86 11.53
N TYR A 410 8.76 -2.12 11.14
CA TYR A 410 9.80 -3.13 11.01
C TYR A 410 10.71 -2.76 9.86
N GLU A 411 10.24 -2.87 8.62
CA GLU A 411 10.85 -2.24 7.44
C GLU A 411 10.10 -0.97 7.05
N GLY A 412 10.77 0.01 6.48
CA GLY A 412 10.11 1.25 6.05
C GLY A 412 9.25 1.07 4.82
N ILE A 413 9.90 0.81 3.69
CA ILE A 413 9.27 0.62 2.38
C ILE A 413 9.82 -0.66 1.76
N GLU A 414 8.94 -1.61 1.46
CA GLU A 414 9.28 -2.88 0.82
C GLU A 414 8.62 -3.00 -0.58
N GLY A 415 9.35 -3.60 -1.51
CA GLY A 415 8.77 -4.20 -2.71
C GLY A 415 9.81 -4.64 -3.73
N SER A 416 9.43 -5.41 -4.75
CA SER A 416 10.39 -5.85 -5.78
C SER A 416 11.02 -4.68 -6.54
N ALA A 417 10.29 -3.57 -6.72
CA ALA A 417 10.81 -2.35 -7.29
C ALA A 417 10.26 -1.11 -6.57
N VAL A 418 11.15 -0.27 -6.07
CA VAL A 418 10.79 0.98 -5.38
C VAL A 418 11.25 2.16 -6.22
N THR A 419 10.34 3.08 -6.54
CA THR A 419 10.64 4.29 -7.32
C THR A 419 10.20 5.54 -6.57
N ILE A 420 11.13 6.44 -6.30
CA ILE A 420 10.89 7.75 -5.69
C ILE A 420 11.28 8.84 -6.70
N SER A 421 10.30 9.57 -7.19
CA SER A 421 10.48 10.61 -8.21
C SER A 421 10.14 12.03 -7.73
N GLY A 422 9.52 12.15 -6.56
CA GLY A 422 9.13 13.43 -5.99
C GLY A 422 8.63 13.29 -4.55
N GLY A 423 8.18 14.40 -3.97
CA GLY A 423 7.67 14.43 -2.60
C GLY A 423 8.73 14.46 -1.52
N GLU A 424 8.27 14.32 -0.27
CA GLU A 424 9.09 14.16 0.93
C GLU A 424 8.80 12.79 1.54
N THR A 425 9.82 11.95 1.71
CA THR A 425 9.73 10.63 2.31
C THR A 425 10.66 10.58 3.52
N GLN A 426 10.09 10.39 4.71
CA GLN A 426 10.82 10.19 5.95
C GLN A 426 10.49 8.81 6.51
N VAL A 427 11.52 8.03 6.85
CA VAL A 427 11.39 6.66 7.32
C VAL A 427 12.19 6.48 8.61
N THR A 428 11.53 5.93 9.62
CA THR A 428 12.17 5.37 10.81
C THR A 428 11.79 3.90 10.92
N ALA A 429 12.78 3.01 10.76
CA ALA A 429 12.60 1.56 10.70
C ALA A 429 13.48 0.85 11.75
N SER A 430 12.97 -0.26 12.31
CA SER A 430 13.72 -1.10 13.25
C SER A 430 14.59 -2.15 12.58
N ASP A 431 14.32 -2.43 11.31
CA ASP A 431 15.16 -3.17 10.38
C ASP A 431 15.50 -2.24 9.22
N ASP A 432 15.22 -2.61 7.98
CA ASP A 432 15.63 -1.86 6.80
C ASP A 432 14.79 -0.61 6.54
N GLY A 433 15.44 0.45 6.10
CA GLY A 433 14.76 1.69 5.74
C GLY A 433 13.96 1.54 4.45
N ILE A 434 14.63 1.19 3.36
CA ILE A 434 14.01 0.83 2.10
C ILE A 434 14.59 -0.51 1.70
N ASN A 435 13.74 -1.53 1.56
CA ASN A 435 14.10 -2.89 1.17
C ASN A 435 13.56 -3.18 -0.23
N VAL A 436 14.45 -3.45 -1.18
CA VAL A 436 14.08 -3.86 -2.53
C VAL A 436 14.29 -5.36 -2.72
N ALA A 437 13.15 -6.04 -2.82
CA ALA A 437 12.97 -7.49 -2.86
C ALA A 437 13.47 -8.19 -1.59
N GLY A 438 12.66 -8.15 -0.52
CA GLY A 438 12.89 -8.89 0.71
C GLY A 438 12.83 -10.42 0.50
N GLY A 439 13.23 -11.18 1.51
CA GLY A 439 12.90 -12.62 1.57
C GLY A 439 14.00 -13.63 1.20
N ALA A 440 15.29 -13.27 1.26
CA ALA A 440 16.36 -14.27 1.26
C ALA A 440 16.91 -14.60 2.66
N ASP A 441 16.62 -13.79 3.67
CA ASP A 441 16.94 -14.09 5.06
C ASP A 441 15.80 -14.94 5.66
N GLY A 442 16.12 -15.87 6.56
CA GLY A 442 15.15 -16.85 7.07
C GLY A 442 14.01 -16.26 7.93
N SER A 443 13.82 -14.94 7.95
CA SER A 443 12.85 -14.23 8.79
C SER A 443 11.41 -14.31 8.25
N ALA A 444 11.24 -14.66 6.97
CA ALA A 444 9.97 -14.71 6.25
C ALA A 444 9.20 -16.04 6.34
N THR A 445 9.66 -17.04 7.11
CA THR A 445 8.92 -18.32 7.22
C THR A 445 7.72 -18.20 8.16
N ASN A 446 6.52 -18.55 7.68
CA ASN A 446 5.25 -18.62 8.44
C ASN A 446 4.69 -17.26 8.93
N ARG A 447 4.66 -16.24 8.08
CA ARG A 447 3.92 -14.98 8.34
C ARG A 447 2.74 -14.85 7.36
N PRO A 448 1.58 -14.29 7.76
CA PRO A 448 0.56 -13.88 6.80
C PRO A 448 1.12 -12.80 5.87
N GLY A 449 0.79 -12.87 4.58
CA GLY A 449 1.39 -11.97 3.58
C GLY A 449 2.75 -12.44 3.07
N GLN A 450 3.19 -13.66 3.42
CA GLN A 450 4.39 -14.26 2.83
C GLN A 450 4.27 -14.32 1.30
N ASN A 451 5.10 -13.55 0.61
CA ASN A 451 5.17 -13.54 -0.83
C ASN A 451 6.06 -14.67 -1.37
N SER A 452 5.98 -14.87 -2.69
CA SER A 452 6.86 -15.75 -3.47
C SER A 452 7.75 -14.88 -4.35
N PHE A 453 8.68 -14.13 -3.75
CA PHE A 453 9.63 -13.36 -4.55
C PHE A 453 10.43 -14.28 -5.46
N SER A 454 10.44 -13.95 -6.76
CA SER A 454 11.29 -14.60 -7.75
C SER A 454 12.71 -14.10 -7.56
N SER A 455 13.65 -14.98 -7.23
CA SER A 455 15.07 -14.71 -7.01
C SER A 455 15.87 -14.30 -8.26
N THR A 456 15.23 -13.73 -9.29
CA THR A 456 15.93 -13.20 -10.46
C THR A 456 16.26 -11.73 -10.27
N SER A 457 17.50 -11.47 -9.85
CA SER A 457 18.11 -10.16 -9.56
C SER A 457 18.00 -9.08 -10.65
N SER A 458 17.54 -9.41 -11.87
CA SER A 458 17.40 -8.45 -12.96
C SER A 458 16.14 -7.57 -12.87
N GLY A 459 15.21 -7.87 -11.97
CA GLY A 459 13.99 -7.08 -11.75
C GLY A 459 14.04 -6.16 -10.53
N ASN A 460 14.96 -6.42 -9.60
CA ASN A 460 15.03 -5.75 -8.30
C ASN A 460 15.75 -4.41 -8.42
N LEU A 461 15.03 -3.31 -8.22
CA LEU A 461 15.56 -1.97 -8.47
C LEU A 461 14.99 -0.92 -7.52
N LEU A 462 15.88 -0.21 -6.81
CA LEU A 462 15.60 1.08 -6.20
C LEU A 462 15.91 2.19 -7.20
N THR A 463 14.92 3.03 -7.53
CA THR A 463 15.09 4.19 -8.41
C THR A 463 14.78 5.49 -7.67
N ILE A 464 15.73 6.43 -7.66
CA ILE A 464 15.55 7.78 -7.10
C ILE A 464 15.86 8.82 -8.18
N THR A 465 14.82 9.52 -8.64
CA THR A 465 14.94 10.55 -9.70
C THR A 465 14.64 11.96 -9.18
N GLY A 466 14.06 12.08 -7.99
CA GLY A 466 13.65 13.35 -7.39
C GLY A 466 13.21 13.20 -5.93
N GLY A 467 12.63 14.26 -5.38
CA GLY A 467 12.14 14.29 -4.00
C GLY A 467 13.23 14.45 -2.93
N THR A 468 12.81 14.43 -1.67
CA THR A 468 13.69 14.36 -0.50
C THR A 468 13.41 13.08 0.27
N VAL A 469 14.43 12.23 0.44
CA VAL A 469 14.36 10.96 1.16
C VAL A 469 15.22 11.06 2.41
N ARG A 470 14.65 10.77 3.57
CA ARG A 470 15.33 10.69 4.86
C ARG A 470 15.06 9.33 5.47
N VAL A 471 16.12 8.57 5.74
CA VAL A 471 16.04 7.24 6.33
C VAL A 471 16.80 7.23 7.65
N ASP A 472 16.16 6.72 8.69
CA ASP A 472 16.76 6.36 9.97
C ASP A 472 16.45 4.89 10.28
N SER A 473 17.39 3.98 10.02
CA SER A 473 17.16 2.53 10.08
C SER A 473 18.17 1.83 11.00
N ALA A 474 17.71 0.81 11.72
CA ALA A 474 18.59 -0.01 12.57
C ALA A 474 19.14 -1.23 11.82
N GLY A 475 18.42 -1.71 10.81
CA GLY A 475 18.90 -2.51 9.69
C GLY A 475 19.61 -1.65 8.64
N ASP A 476 19.63 -2.13 7.41
CA ASP A 476 20.21 -1.42 6.28
C ASP A 476 19.47 -0.11 5.95
N GLY A 477 20.20 0.85 5.41
CA GLY A 477 19.66 2.15 5.04
C GLY A 477 18.81 2.07 3.77
N LEU A 478 19.51 1.99 2.65
CA LEU A 478 18.95 1.60 1.36
C LEU A 478 19.46 0.19 1.09
N ASP A 479 18.58 -0.79 1.15
CA ASP A 479 18.88 -2.18 0.80
C ASP A 479 18.24 -2.53 -0.55
N ALA A 480 19.05 -3.14 -1.42
CA ALA A 480 18.57 -3.66 -2.67
C ALA A 480 19.25 -4.99 -2.98
N ASN A 481 18.47 -6.07 -2.95
CA ASN A 481 18.84 -7.39 -3.49
C ASN A 481 18.85 -7.38 -5.04
N GLY A 482 19.45 -6.34 -5.59
CA GLY A 482 19.35 -5.85 -6.95
C GLY A 482 20.23 -4.60 -7.11
N SER A 483 19.77 -3.62 -7.89
CA SER A 483 20.54 -2.39 -8.13
C SER A 483 19.87 -1.16 -7.55
N ILE A 484 20.65 -0.09 -7.38
CA ILE A 484 20.18 1.25 -7.06
C ILE A 484 20.51 2.17 -8.23
N GLN A 485 19.54 2.96 -8.67
CA GLN A 485 19.73 4.02 -9.66
C GLN A 485 19.34 5.35 -9.02
N MET A 486 20.26 6.31 -9.00
CA MET A 486 19.99 7.65 -8.49
C MET A 486 20.45 8.71 -9.49
N SER A 487 19.49 9.45 -10.05
CA SER A 487 19.74 10.50 -11.05
C SER A 487 19.37 11.91 -10.57
N GLY A 488 18.67 12.01 -9.45
CA GLY A 488 18.23 13.28 -8.87
C GLY A 488 17.79 13.12 -7.41
N GLY A 489 17.13 14.16 -6.89
CA GLY A 489 16.64 14.20 -5.52
C GLY A 489 17.71 14.50 -4.47
N THR A 490 17.28 14.45 -3.20
CA THR A 490 18.12 14.62 -2.02
C THR A 490 17.92 13.44 -1.09
N VAL A 491 18.96 12.66 -0.82
CA VAL A 491 18.90 11.44 -0.02
C VAL A 491 19.81 11.58 1.21
N TYR A 492 19.23 11.40 2.38
CA TYR A 492 19.90 11.38 3.67
C TYR A 492 19.64 10.05 4.37
N VAL A 493 20.69 9.36 4.77
CA VAL A 493 20.58 8.07 5.46
C VAL A 493 21.39 8.11 6.75
N SER A 494 20.68 8.05 7.88
CA SER A 494 21.20 7.71 9.20
C SER A 494 21.10 6.18 9.34
N GLY A 495 22.07 5.49 8.74
CA GLY A 495 22.10 4.04 8.69
C GLY A 495 22.55 3.38 9.99
N PRO A 496 22.78 2.06 9.96
CA PRO A 496 22.99 1.24 11.14
C PRO A 496 24.34 1.52 11.81
N SER A 497 24.38 1.29 13.12
CA SER A 497 25.62 1.27 13.90
C SER A 497 26.26 -0.14 14.00
N ALA A 498 25.50 -1.18 13.65
CA ALA A 498 25.96 -2.56 13.64
C ALA A 498 26.79 -2.84 12.38
N ASN A 499 27.88 -3.58 12.52
CA ASN A 499 28.79 -3.90 11.40
C ASN A 499 28.25 -4.95 10.43
N GLY A 500 27.14 -5.62 10.76
CA GLY A 500 26.48 -6.58 9.86
C GLY A 500 25.68 -5.90 8.74
N ASN A 501 25.41 -4.60 8.89
CA ASN A 501 24.52 -3.81 8.05
C ASN A 501 25.26 -2.54 7.55
N GLY A 502 24.82 -1.99 6.43
CA GLY A 502 25.31 -0.80 5.74
C GLY A 502 24.28 0.33 5.62
N ALA A 503 24.75 1.57 5.50
CA ALA A 503 23.87 2.69 5.14
C ALA A 503 23.41 2.60 3.67
N LEU A 504 24.20 1.91 2.85
CA LEU A 504 23.89 1.51 1.49
C LEU A 504 24.28 0.04 1.42
N ASP A 505 23.36 -0.82 1.03
CA ASP A 505 23.63 -2.21 0.68
C ASP A 505 22.95 -2.54 -0.65
N TYR A 506 23.71 -3.17 -1.53
CA TYR A 506 23.22 -3.59 -2.83
C TYR A 506 24.05 -4.73 -3.41
N ASP A 507 23.38 -5.66 -4.08
CA ASP A 507 24.00 -6.83 -4.74
C ASP A 507 24.57 -6.51 -6.14
N GLY A 508 23.87 -5.64 -6.86
CA GLY A 508 24.14 -5.28 -8.26
C GLY A 508 25.05 -4.06 -8.38
N SER A 509 24.52 -3.00 -8.99
CA SER A 509 25.18 -1.71 -9.09
C SER A 509 24.47 -0.63 -8.32
N PHE A 510 25.21 0.36 -7.84
CA PHE A 510 24.66 1.67 -7.54
C PHE A 510 25.12 2.66 -8.62
N ASP A 511 24.24 2.88 -9.60
CA ASP A 511 24.41 3.81 -10.70
C ASP A 511 23.99 5.23 -10.28
N TYR A 512 24.99 6.02 -9.88
CA TYR A 512 24.80 7.39 -9.42
C TYR A 512 25.14 8.40 -10.52
N THR A 513 24.13 9.12 -11.01
CA THR A 513 24.27 10.09 -12.11
C THR A 513 23.88 11.51 -11.72
N GLY A 514 23.28 11.73 -10.54
CA GLY A 514 22.92 13.05 -10.06
C GLY A 514 22.15 13.05 -8.72
N GLY A 515 21.83 14.24 -8.21
CA GLY A 515 21.19 14.44 -6.90
C GLY A 515 22.20 14.57 -5.75
N LEU A 516 21.73 14.95 -4.56
CA LEU A 516 22.55 15.00 -3.34
C LEU A 516 22.42 13.68 -2.58
N LEU A 517 23.53 13.02 -2.27
CA LEU A 517 23.57 11.79 -1.48
C LEU A 517 24.40 12.02 -0.23
N ALA A 518 23.85 11.72 0.94
CA ALA A 518 24.63 11.61 2.17
C ALA A 518 24.15 10.41 3.00
N ALA A 519 25.00 9.41 3.15
CA ALA A 519 24.66 8.18 3.85
C ALA A 519 25.74 7.84 4.88
N ALA A 520 25.39 7.86 6.16
CA ALA A 520 26.29 7.58 7.27
C ALA A 520 25.89 6.28 7.98
N GLY A 521 26.86 5.45 8.35
CA GLY A 521 26.60 4.18 9.03
C GLY A 521 27.87 3.50 9.53
N SER A 522 27.78 2.20 9.80
CA SER A 522 28.91 1.36 10.20
C SER A 522 30.00 1.32 9.11
N SER A 523 31.24 0.97 9.49
CA SER A 523 32.32 0.76 8.50
C SER A 523 32.51 -0.71 8.09
N GLY A 524 31.75 -1.63 8.70
CA GLY A 524 31.86 -3.08 8.49
C GLY A 524 31.42 -3.51 7.10
N MET A 525 30.23 -3.05 6.69
CA MET A 525 29.61 -3.33 5.39
C MET A 525 29.49 -2.05 4.54
N ALA A 526 30.39 -1.09 4.72
CA ALA A 526 30.29 0.20 4.04
C ALA A 526 30.48 0.07 2.52
N GLN A 527 29.41 0.34 1.77
CA GLN A 527 29.43 0.45 0.32
C GLN A 527 29.32 1.92 -0.14
N ALA A 528 29.69 2.18 -1.39
CA ALA A 528 29.63 3.48 -2.06
C ALA A 528 29.03 3.32 -3.47
N PRO A 529 28.63 4.41 -4.16
CA PRO A 529 28.30 4.34 -5.59
C PRO A 529 29.38 3.65 -6.42
N SER A 530 28.96 2.91 -7.45
CA SER A 530 29.84 2.06 -8.25
C SER A 530 30.65 2.88 -9.28
N ASP A 531 31.77 2.34 -9.77
CA ASP A 531 32.73 3.05 -10.64
C ASP A 531 32.20 3.41 -12.04
N GLN A 532 31.10 2.80 -12.50
CA GLN A 532 30.43 3.19 -13.75
C GLN A 532 29.54 4.43 -13.61
N SER A 533 29.38 4.95 -12.40
CA SER A 533 28.65 6.18 -12.11
C SER A 533 29.23 7.38 -12.88
N THR A 534 28.36 8.32 -13.27
CA THR A 534 28.78 9.55 -13.98
C THR A 534 28.84 10.77 -13.08
N ALA A 535 28.17 10.72 -11.92
CA ALA A 535 28.34 11.71 -10.86
C ALA A 535 29.44 11.28 -9.89
N TYR A 536 30.00 12.25 -9.17
CA TYR A 536 31.13 12.02 -8.27
C TYR A 536 30.66 11.89 -6.83
N SER A 537 31.27 10.98 -6.08
CA SER A 537 31.02 10.75 -4.66
C SER A 537 32.31 10.43 -3.90
N THR A 538 32.23 10.46 -2.58
CA THR A 538 33.29 10.06 -1.68
C THR A 538 32.76 9.05 -0.67
N LEU A 539 33.59 8.10 -0.24
CA LEU A 539 33.36 7.32 0.98
C LEU A 539 34.50 7.60 1.96
N MET A 540 34.16 8.20 3.10
CA MET A 540 35.08 8.47 4.20
C MET A 540 34.88 7.44 5.31
N THR A 541 35.94 6.75 5.71
CA THR A 541 35.96 5.90 6.91
C THR A 541 36.75 6.55 8.02
N TYR A 542 36.30 6.35 9.26
CA TYR A 542 36.98 6.84 10.46
C TYR A 542 37.58 5.67 11.25
N SER A 543 38.77 5.90 11.81
CA SER A 543 39.42 5.00 12.75
C SER A 543 38.61 4.80 14.04
N GLN A 544 37.78 5.77 14.42
CA GLN A 544 36.88 5.74 15.57
C GLN A 544 35.48 6.22 15.17
N ALA A 545 34.45 5.64 15.77
CA ALA A 545 33.07 6.07 15.53
C ALA A 545 32.88 7.55 15.93
N GLN A 546 32.22 8.30 15.06
CA GLN A 546 31.76 9.65 15.30
C GLN A 546 30.42 9.61 16.05
N PRO A 547 30.20 10.45 17.07
CA PRO A 547 28.95 10.45 17.81
C PRO A 547 27.77 10.96 16.96
N ALA A 548 26.56 10.53 17.30
CA ALA A 548 25.33 11.08 16.75
C ALA A 548 25.29 12.62 16.90
N GLY A 549 24.73 13.31 15.91
CA GLY A 549 24.70 14.77 15.86
C GLY A 549 26.01 15.41 15.37
N THR A 550 27.04 14.63 15.04
CA THR A 550 28.26 15.18 14.41
C THR A 550 27.94 15.64 12.99
N VAL A 551 28.21 16.92 12.71
CA VAL A 551 28.09 17.48 11.37
C VAL A 551 29.31 17.10 10.53
N VAL A 552 29.07 16.59 9.33
CA VAL A 552 30.09 16.37 8.30
C VAL A 552 29.81 17.29 7.13
N GLU A 553 30.80 18.08 6.73
CA GLU A 553 30.72 18.99 5.59
C GLU A 553 31.78 18.65 4.56
N LEU A 554 31.37 18.52 3.30
CA LEU A 554 32.27 18.49 2.15
C LEU A 554 32.34 19.89 1.55
N LYS A 555 33.55 20.45 1.50
CA LYS A 555 33.81 21.81 1.01
C LYS A 555 34.73 21.81 -0.20
N ASP A 556 34.50 22.74 -1.12
CA ASP A 556 35.44 23.01 -2.21
C ASP A 556 36.65 23.84 -1.74
N LYS A 557 37.61 24.08 -2.66
CA LYS A 557 38.81 24.88 -2.40
C LYS A 557 38.54 26.32 -1.93
N ASP A 558 37.35 26.86 -2.22
CA ASP A 558 36.96 28.22 -1.87
C ASP A 558 36.19 28.25 -0.52
N GLY A 559 35.98 27.08 0.09
CA GLY A 559 35.28 26.92 1.36
C GLY A 559 33.75 26.82 1.23
N LYS A 560 33.21 26.74 0.00
CA LYS A 560 31.77 26.53 -0.23
C LYS A 560 31.41 25.10 0.17
N VAL A 561 30.38 24.94 1.00
CA VAL A 561 29.79 23.64 1.31
C VAL A 561 29.05 23.12 0.08
N VAL A 562 29.46 21.95 -0.41
CA VAL A 562 28.85 21.26 -1.57
C VAL A 562 28.01 20.05 -1.16
N ALA A 563 28.23 19.51 0.04
CA ALA A 563 27.36 18.57 0.72
C ALA A 563 27.53 18.72 2.24
N SER A 564 26.44 18.53 3.00
CA SER A 564 26.47 18.53 4.46
C SER A 564 25.44 17.57 5.02
N PHE A 565 25.79 16.87 6.09
CA PHE A 565 24.90 15.94 6.76
C PHE A 565 25.19 15.86 8.25
N THR A 566 24.12 15.72 9.03
CA THR A 566 24.14 15.47 10.47
C THR A 566 23.44 14.15 10.69
N SER A 567 24.21 13.10 10.97
CA SER A 567 23.65 11.77 11.25
C SER A 567 22.92 11.77 12.60
N GLU A 568 21.74 11.16 12.65
CA GLU A 568 20.97 10.96 13.88
C GLU A 568 21.54 9.81 14.73
N LYS A 569 22.41 9.00 14.13
CA LYS A 569 23.10 7.86 14.75
C LYS A 569 24.61 8.05 14.75
N SER A 570 25.30 7.35 15.66
CA SER A 570 26.76 7.23 15.59
C SER A 570 27.17 6.49 14.32
N PHE A 571 28.25 6.93 13.68
CA PHE A 571 28.70 6.36 12.40
C PHE A 571 30.22 6.24 12.34
N GLN A 572 30.71 5.33 11.50
CA GLN A 572 32.14 5.16 11.24
C GLN A 572 32.47 5.24 9.74
N ALA A 573 31.47 5.26 8.88
CA ALA A 573 31.60 5.59 7.48
C ALA A 573 30.56 6.64 7.08
N ILE A 574 30.90 7.48 6.11
CA ILE A 574 29.96 8.39 5.45
C ILE A 574 30.25 8.49 3.96
N VAL A 575 29.21 8.29 3.16
CA VAL A 575 29.20 8.56 1.73
C VAL A 575 28.65 9.97 1.51
N LEU A 576 29.33 10.75 0.66
CA LEU A 576 28.88 12.09 0.24
C LEU A 576 28.98 12.19 -1.29
N GLY A 577 27.84 12.38 -1.95
CA GLY A 577 27.72 12.67 -3.38
C GLY A 577 27.02 14.01 -3.59
N SER A 578 27.45 14.76 -4.60
CA SER A 578 26.84 16.05 -4.92
C SER A 578 26.97 16.40 -6.41
N PRO A 579 25.96 17.04 -7.01
CA PRO A 579 26.02 17.51 -8.39
C PRO A 579 27.03 18.66 -8.58
N ASP A 580 27.64 19.17 -7.51
CA ASP A 580 28.69 20.21 -7.53
C ASP A 580 30.12 19.62 -7.56
N LEU A 581 30.27 18.30 -7.42
CA LEU A 581 31.57 17.64 -7.50
C LEU A 581 32.05 17.50 -8.96
N ARG A 582 33.34 17.72 -9.19
CA ARG A 582 33.96 17.71 -10.52
C ARG A 582 35.25 16.91 -10.49
N LYS A 583 35.54 16.21 -11.60
CA LYS A 583 36.85 15.62 -11.85
C LYS A 583 37.96 16.66 -11.71
N ASP A 584 39.08 16.25 -11.14
CA ASP A 584 40.28 17.05 -10.91
C ASP A 584 40.07 18.26 -9.98
N GLY A 585 38.88 18.38 -9.36
CA GLY A 585 38.60 19.38 -8.33
C GLY A 585 39.20 19.01 -6.97
N THR A 586 39.69 20.00 -6.24
CA THR A 586 40.20 19.85 -4.86
C THR A 586 39.11 20.16 -3.84
N TYR A 587 38.93 19.25 -2.88
CA TYR A 587 37.91 19.31 -1.84
C TYR A 587 38.48 18.90 -0.49
N ALA A 588 37.75 19.23 0.58
CA ALA A 588 38.06 18.79 1.93
C ALA A 588 36.82 18.37 2.71
N ILE A 589 36.94 17.29 3.48
CA ILE A 589 35.93 16.88 4.47
C ILE A 589 36.26 17.53 5.81
N TYR A 590 35.25 18.14 6.42
CA TYR A 590 35.27 18.67 7.77
C TYR A 590 34.32 17.84 8.64
N THR A 591 34.80 17.37 9.79
CA THR A 591 34.01 16.60 10.75
C THR A 591 33.99 17.36 12.08
N GLY A 592 32.81 17.66 12.61
CA GLY A 592 32.67 18.45 13.84
C GLY A 592 33.30 19.86 13.74
N GLY A 593 33.36 20.43 12.53
CA GLY A 593 33.94 21.74 12.26
C GLY A 593 35.46 21.75 12.03
N ALA A 594 36.18 20.64 12.23
CA ALA A 594 37.61 20.55 11.96
C ALA A 594 37.90 19.92 10.59
N LYS A 595 38.90 20.44 9.85
CA LYS A 595 39.34 19.83 8.59
C LYS A 595 39.93 18.45 8.88
N THR A 596 39.30 17.41 8.34
CA THR A 596 39.70 16.01 8.53
C THR A 596 40.66 15.54 7.45
N VAL A 597 40.32 15.79 6.18
CA VAL A 597 41.11 15.34 5.02
C VAL A 597 40.90 16.27 3.84
N GLU A 598 41.94 16.47 3.03
CA GLU A 598 41.93 17.23 1.77
C GLU A 598 42.36 16.29 0.64
N PHE A 599 41.68 16.34 -0.51
CA PHE A 599 41.86 15.39 -1.60
C PHE A 599 41.46 16.00 -2.95
N THR A 600 41.79 15.29 -4.03
CA THR A 600 41.36 15.61 -5.39
C THR A 600 40.54 14.45 -5.94
N ILE A 601 39.42 14.76 -6.60
CA ILE A 601 38.55 13.75 -7.21
C ILE A 601 39.16 13.26 -8.53
N ALA A 602 39.48 11.97 -8.61
CA ALA A 602 40.04 11.35 -9.81
C ALA A 602 39.08 10.36 -10.49
N ASN A 603 38.33 9.61 -9.69
CA ASN A 603 37.39 8.57 -10.11
C ASN A 603 35.96 8.94 -9.67
N PRO A 604 34.91 8.33 -10.25
CA PRO A 604 33.53 8.52 -9.82
C PRO A 604 33.34 8.36 -8.30
N THR A 605 34.04 7.40 -7.69
CA THR A 605 34.09 7.24 -6.23
C THR A 605 35.50 7.46 -5.70
N THR A 606 35.65 8.41 -4.76
CA THR A 606 36.92 8.66 -4.06
C THR A 606 36.88 8.07 -2.65
N TRP A 607 37.74 7.10 -2.38
CA TRP A 607 37.84 6.43 -1.09
C TRP A 607 38.78 7.21 -0.17
N LEU A 608 38.37 7.43 1.08
CA LEU A 608 39.05 8.31 2.03
C LEU A 608 39.14 7.68 3.42
N ASN A 609 40.20 8.07 4.13
CA ASN A 609 40.29 8.00 5.59
C ASN A 609 40.99 9.26 6.11
N GLU A 610 41.30 9.32 7.41
CA GLU A 610 41.97 10.49 8.01
C GLU A 610 43.39 10.75 7.48
N SER A 611 43.99 9.80 6.76
CA SER A 611 45.34 9.93 6.17
C SER A 611 45.32 10.38 4.70
N GLY A 612 44.17 10.45 4.04
CA GLY A 612 44.07 10.85 2.63
C GLY A 612 43.26 9.89 1.77
N VAL A 613 43.59 9.89 0.47
CA VAL A 613 42.99 9.00 -0.54
C VAL A 613 43.46 7.57 -0.33
N THR A 614 42.52 6.64 -0.34
CA THR A 614 42.72 5.20 -0.19
C THR A 614 42.15 4.45 -1.40
N THR A 615 42.10 3.12 -1.32
CA THR A 615 41.44 2.27 -2.31
C THR A 615 40.16 1.69 -1.72
N ALA A 616 39.26 1.20 -2.59
CA ALA A 616 38.13 0.39 -2.17
C ALA A 616 38.60 -0.73 -1.23
N ARG A 617 37.87 -0.96 -0.13
CA ARG A 617 38.10 -2.13 0.72
C ARG A 617 37.67 -3.37 -0.06
N THR A 618 38.62 -4.07 -0.66
CA THR A 618 38.38 -5.38 -1.26
C THR A 618 38.19 -6.41 -0.14
N GLY A 619 36.96 -6.55 0.37
CA GLY A 619 36.69 -7.46 1.50
C GLY A 619 35.26 -7.55 2.04
N GLY A 620 34.22 -7.13 1.31
CA GLY A 620 32.83 -7.41 1.69
C GLY A 620 32.44 -8.87 1.38
N PRO A 621 31.88 -9.64 2.31
CA PRO A 621 31.56 -11.06 2.11
C PRO A 621 30.24 -11.26 1.35
N GLY A 622 30.25 -11.09 0.03
CA GLY A 622 29.19 -11.57 -0.89
C GLY A 622 29.62 -12.76 -1.77
N ARG A 623 30.85 -13.26 -1.60
CA ARG A 623 31.41 -14.37 -2.38
C ARG A 623 31.99 -15.45 -1.47
N MET A 624 31.14 -16.25 -0.83
CA MET A 624 31.53 -17.61 -0.45
C MET A 624 31.24 -18.52 -1.65
N GLY A 625 32.33 -19.02 -2.25
CA GLY A 625 32.32 -19.71 -3.53
C GLY A 625 31.49 -20.99 -3.54
N GLY A 626 30.75 -21.17 -4.63
CA GLY A 626 30.36 -22.48 -5.12
C GLY A 626 31.61 -23.35 -5.27
N GLY A 627 31.62 -24.49 -4.58
CA GLY A 627 32.82 -25.31 -4.47
C GLY A 627 32.54 -26.72 -4.00
N GLY A 628 32.02 -27.55 -4.92
CA GLY A 628 32.45 -28.94 -5.01
C GLY A 628 31.49 -29.99 -4.44
N SER A 629 30.87 -30.74 -5.35
CA SER A 629 30.40 -32.10 -5.11
C SER A 629 31.43 -32.89 -4.31
N ARG A 630 31.08 -33.25 -3.07
CA ARG A 630 31.71 -34.38 -2.38
C ARG A 630 30.68 -35.49 -2.27
N VAL A 631 30.90 -36.49 -3.13
CA VAL A 631 30.32 -37.83 -3.12
C VAL A 631 30.34 -38.37 -1.68
N ARG A 632 29.17 -38.74 -1.16
CA ARG A 632 29.01 -39.53 0.07
C ARG A 632 29.65 -40.92 -0.16
N PRO A 633 30.54 -41.41 0.70
CA PRO A 633 30.84 -42.84 0.77
C PRO A 633 29.67 -43.56 1.45
N GLU A 634 29.23 -44.67 0.86
CA GLU A 634 28.28 -45.61 1.44
C GLU A 634 28.75 -46.10 2.82
N ALA A 635 27.86 -46.02 3.82
CA ALA A 635 28.01 -46.75 5.07
C ALA A 635 27.22 -48.05 4.94
N GLY A 636 27.94 -49.16 4.81
CA GLY A 636 27.39 -50.50 4.99
C GLY A 636 27.03 -50.75 6.45
N THR A 637 25.85 -51.31 6.66
CA THR A 637 25.38 -52.01 7.87
C THR A 637 26.21 -53.28 8.13
N PRO A 638 26.25 -53.78 9.37
CA PRO A 638 25.09 -54.48 9.96
C PRO A 638 24.28 -53.66 10.94
#